data_AF-A0A1X9Z2B2-F1
#
_entry.id   AF-A0A1X9Z2B2-F1
#
_cell.length_a   1.000
_cell.length_b   1.000
_cell.length_c   1.000
_cell.angle_alpha   90.00
_cell.angle_beta   90.00
_cell.angle_gamma   90.00
#
_symmetry.space_group_name_H-M   'P 1'
#
loop_
_entity.id
_entity.type
_entity.pdbx_description
1 polymer ?
#
loop_
_entity_poly.entity_id
_entity_poly.type
_entity_poly.pdbx_seq_one_letter_code
_entity_poly.pdbx_strand_id
1 'polypeptide(L)'
;MKIILRIFMLAVLAKSTWAQDKAGDPIFNGNKLFADVKQYVDFGIHRTATDGDNQTSAWLKNKLDKLGYKTEYLYFPVKQYFLESASLQVKNKVLNVFPLWPVAQANVSLNAVLVDADKNKQSVSGKIAIIRLKKEDRQYIDRLEKLDRFNDLIARHASAIILIVDNEAGQIAALNTQPNASWKIPVVRLHQKIPHS
;
A
#
# COMPACT_ATOMS: atom_id res chain seq x y z
N MET A 1 -52.62 -41.18 58.88
CA MET A 1 -52.15 -42.23 57.96
C MET A 1 -52.95 -42.12 56.67
N LYS A 2 -52.25 -41.91 55.54
CA LYS A 2 -52.73 -41.89 54.14
C LYS A 2 -53.51 -40.66 53.63
N ILE A 3 -52.70 -39.73 53.13
CA ILE A 3 -52.91 -38.78 52.02
C ILE A 3 -53.34 -39.54 50.74
N ILE A 4 -54.13 -38.89 49.86
CA ILE A 4 -54.28 -39.03 48.38
C ILE A 4 -55.71 -38.63 48.02
N LEU A 5 -56.05 -37.79 47.05
CA LEU A 5 -55.34 -36.87 46.17
C LEU A 5 -56.51 -36.13 45.47
N ARG A 6 -56.85 -34.92 45.94
CA ARG A 6 -57.76 -34.01 45.23
C ARG A 6 -56.90 -32.97 44.51
N ILE A 7 -57.38 -32.54 43.35
CA ILE A 7 -56.93 -31.38 42.57
C ILE A 7 -55.78 -31.69 41.60
N PHE A 8 -56.12 -31.96 40.35
CA PHE A 8 -55.30 -31.55 39.20
C PHE A 8 -56.22 -31.26 38.00
N MET A 9 -56.98 -30.17 38.12
CA MET A 9 -57.56 -29.48 36.98
C MET A 9 -57.30 -27.98 37.19
N LEU A 10 -56.02 -27.61 37.09
CA LEU A 10 -55.61 -26.20 37.00
C LEU A 10 -54.93 -25.99 35.66
N ALA A 11 -55.46 -25.02 34.94
CA ALA A 11 -55.00 -24.54 33.65
C ALA A 11 -53.49 -24.32 33.60
N VAL A 12 -52.81 -25.03 32.71
CA VAL A 12 -51.53 -24.61 32.16
C VAL A 12 -51.74 -24.37 30.67
N LEU A 13 -52.32 -23.22 30.35
CA LEU A 13 -52.04 -22.55 29.08
C LEU A 13 -50.58 -22.09 29.15
N ALA A 14 -49.65 -23.03 29.00
CA ALA A 14 -48.29 -22.68 28.65
C ALA A 14 -48.37 -22.07 27.25
N LYS A 15 -48.43 -20.73 27.19
CA LYS A 15 -48.00 -20.02 25.99
C LYS A 15 -46.55 -20.40 25.82
N SER A 16 -46.29 -21.42 25.02
CA SER A 16 -45.00 -21.62 24.39
C SER A 16 -44.78 -20.41 23.49
N THR A 17 -44.29 -19.33 24.09
CA THR A 17 -43.47 -18.38 23.36
C THR A 17 -42.24 -19.19 22.97
N TRP A 18 -42.34 -19.86 21.82
CA TRP A 18 -41.16 -20.09 21.00
C TRP A 18 -40.44 -18.75 20.99
N ALA A 19 -39.28 -18.69 21.62
CA ALA A 19 -38.38 -17.58 21.44
C ALA A 19 -38.17 -17.54 19.93
N GLN A 20 -38.88 -16.64 19.27
CA GLN A 20 -38.63 -16.34 17.89
C GLN A 20 -37.20 -15.83 17.94
N ASP A 21 -36.26 -16.65 17.46
CA ASP A 21 -34.88 -16.23 17.28
C ASP A 21 -34.99 -14.86 16.62
N LYS A 22 -34.59 -13.81 17.35
CA LYS A 22 -34.46 -12.49 16.74
C LYS A 22 -33.62 -12.76 15.51
N ALA A 23 -34.16 -12.44 14.33
CA ALA A 23 -33.41 -12.58 13.09
C ALA A 23 -32.01 -12.04 13.39
N GLY A 24 -31.04 -12.95 13.42
CA GLY A 24 -29.69 -12.61 13.84
C GLY A 24 -29.25 -11.40 13.04
N ASP A 25 -28.46 -10.51 13.64
CA ASP A 25 -27.96 -9.34 12.93
C ASP A 25 -27.43 -9.79 11.56
N PRO A 26 -27.98 -9.28 10.44
CA PRO A 26 -27.70 -9.82 9.14
C PRO A 26 -26.18 -9.89 8.96
N ILE A 27 -25.68 -11.10 8.68
CA ILE A 27 -24.24 -11.41 8.63
C ILE A 27 -23.50 -10.40 7.73
N PHE A 28 -24.18 -9.85 6.72
CA PHE A 28 -23.73 -8.75 5.88
C PHE A 28 -24.55 -7.49 6.13
N ASN A 29 -24.26 -6.80 7.22
CA ASN A 29 -24.82 -5.49 7.52
C ASN A 29 -23.92 -4.39 6.94
N GLY A 30 -24.41 -3.66 5.93
CA GLY A 30 -23.65 -2.61 5.25
C GLY A 30 -23.09 -1.52 6.18
N ASN A 31 -23.82 -1.16 7.23
CA ASN A 31 -23.35 -0.16 8.21
C ASN A 31 -22.17 -0.68 9.02
N LYS A 32 -22.17 -1.96 9.39
CA LYS A 32 -21.05 -2.58 10.10
C LYS A 32 -19.83 -2.71 9.21
N LEU A 33 -20.03 -3.12 7.96
CA LEU A 33 -18.95 -3.19 6.96
C LEU A 33 -18.33 -1.81 6.73
N PHE A 34 -19.15 -0.76 6.63
CA PHE A 34 -18.63 0.59 6.47
C PHE A 34 -17.90 1.10 7.72
N ALA A 35 -18.37 0.75 8.92
CA ALA A 35 -17.66 1.07 10.16
C ALA A 35 -16.27 0.41 10.21
N ASP A 36 -16.15 -0.81 9.70
CA ASP A 36 -14.86 -1.50 9.57
C ASP A 36 -13.93 -0.80 8.58
N VAL A 37 -14.45 -0.31 7.45
CA VAL A 37 -13.67 0.49 6.50
C VAL A 37 -13.17 1.77 7.15
N LYS A 38 -14.01 2.48 7.92
CA LYS A 38 -13.57 3.68 8.65
C LYS A 38 -12.47 3.36 9.64
N GLN A 39 -12.65 2.32 10.44
CA GLN A 39 -11.65 1.89 11.42
C GLN A 39 -10.32 1.54 10.76
N TYR A 40 -10.35 0.85 9.62
CA TYR A 40 -9.16 0.54 8.82
C TYR A 40 -8.47 1.83 8.33
N VAL A 41 -9.23 2.79 7.80
CA VAL A 41 -8.67 4.09 7.34
C VAL A 41 -8.07 4.89 8.49
N ASP A 42 -8.68 4.87 9.67
CA ASP A 42 -8.24 5.63 10.86
C ASP A 42 -6.87 5.16 11.39
N PHE A 43 -6.42 3.94 11.07
CA PHE A 43 -5.06 3.48 11.37
C PHE A 43 -3.97 4.15 10.51
N GLY A 44 -4.35 4.91 9.49
CA GLY A 44 -3.42 5.70 8.68
C GLY A 44 -2.73 4.91 7.58
N ILE A 45 -1.41 5.05 7.44
CA ILE A 45 -0.63 4.41 6.37
C ILE A 45 -0.36 2.94 6.70
N HIS A 46 -0.78 2.04 5.80
CA HIS A 46 -0.67 0.58 5.92
C HIS A 46 0.51 -0.02 5.14
N ARG A 47 1.64 0.71 5.03
CA ARG A 47 2.84 0.12 4.40
C ARG A 47 3.39 -0.95 5.33
N THR A 48 3.96 -2.02 4.79
CA THR A 48 4.51 -3.11 5.59
C THR A 48 5.38 -2.60 6.74
N ALA A 49 5.15 -3.11 7.95
CA ALA A 49 5.82 -2.76 9.18
C ALA A 49 5.66 -1.29 9.66
N THR A 50 4.72 -0.50 9.12
CA THR A 50 4.33 0.78 9.74
C THR A 50 3.40 0.58 10.92
N ASP A 51 3.20 1.63 11.72
CA ASP A 51 2.25 1.60 12.84
C ASP A 51 0.83 1.26 12.39
N GLY A 52 0.40 1.71 11.21
CA GLY A 52 -0.92 1.37 10.66
C GLY A 52 -1.06 -0.11 10.29
N ASP A 53 0.00 -0.74 9.76
CA ASP A 53 0.04 -2.17 9.47
C ASP A 53 -0.02 -3.01 10.77
N ASN A 54 0.76 -2.63 11.78
CA ASN A 54 0.76 -3.27 13.08
C ASN A 54 -0.60 -3.13 13.79
N GLN A 55 -1.19 -1.93 13.79
CA GLN A 55 -2.51 -1.67 14.37
C GLN A 55 -3.62 -2.47 13.66
N THR A 56 -3.56 -2.54 12.33
CA THR A 56 -4.51 -3.33 11.53
C THR A 56 -4.41 -4.82 11.86
N SER A 57 -3.19 -5.35 11.94
CA SER A 57 -2.94 -6.75 12.31
C SER A 57 -3.50 -7.06 13.70
N ALA A 58 -3.28 -6.17 14.66
CA ALA A 58 -3.82 -6.26 16.02
C ALA A 58 -5.34 -6.21 16.07
N TRP A 59 -5.93 -5.28 15.33
CA TRP A 59 -7.37 -5.15 15.22
C TRP A 59 -8.01 -6.38 14.59
N LEU A 60 -7.46 -6.89 13.49
CA LEU A 60 -7.96 -8.08 12.81
C LEU A 60 -7.89 -9.31 13.72
N LYS A 61 -6.76 -9.52 14.40
CA LYS A 61 -6.63 -10.60 15.38
C LYS A 61 -7.70 -10.50 16.45
N ASN A 62 -7.91 -9.32 17.03
CA ASN A 62 -8.92 -9.11 18.06
C ASN A 62 -10.34 -9.43 17.57
N LYS A 63 -10.68 -9.06 16.33
CA LYS A 63 -12.00 -9.38 15.75
C LYS A 63 -12.18 -10.89 15.56
N LEU A 64 -11.17 -11.57 15.02
CA LEU A 64 -11.22 -13.01 14.82
C LEU A 64 -11.29 -13.77 16.15
N ASP A 65 -10.52 -13.37 17.16
CA ASP A 65 -10.58 -13.94 18.52
C ASP A 65 -11.99 -13.81 19.12
N LYS A 66 -12.62 -12.62 18.98
CA LYS A 66 -13.99 -12.36 19.46
C LYS A 66 -15.05 -13.21 18.76
N LEU A 67 -14.77 -13.69 17.56
CA LEU A 67 -15.62 -14.60 16.81
C LEU A 67 -15.35 -16.09 17.12
N GLY A 68 -14.43 -16.38 18.05
CA GLY A 68 -14.10 -17.74 18.49
C GLY A 68 -13.04 -18.44 17.63
N TYR A 69 -12.38 -17.73 16.73
CA TYR A 69 -11.26 -18.30 15.97
C TYR A 69 -9.99 -18.38 16.84
N LYS A 70 -9.21 -19.44 16.65
CA LYS A 70 -7.83 -19.50 17.14
C LYS A 70 -6.94 -18.74 16.16
N THR A 71 -6.24 -17.72 16.62
CA THR A 71 -5.36 -16.90 15.79
C THR A 71 -3.94 -16.85 16.32
N GLU A 72 -2.99 -16.69 15.41
CA GLU A 72 -1.56 -16.52 15.69
C GLU A 72 -0.96 -15.48 14.75
N TYR A 73 0.12 -14.83 15.18
CA TYR A 73 0.93 -14.00 14.29
C TYR A 73 2.06 -14.84 13.70
N LEU A 74 2.21 -14.73 12.37
CA LEU A 74 3.37 -15.26 11.67
C LEU A 74 4.32 -14.10 11.38
N TYR A 75 5.49 -14.13 11.99
CA TYR A 75 6.50 -13.12 11.80
C TYR A 75 7.55 -13.59 10.80
N PHE A 76 7.93 -12.69 9.90
CA PHE A 76 9.02 -12.92 8.96
C PHE A 76 9.79 -11.62 8.74
N PRO A 77 11.12 -11.69 8.54
CA PRO A 77 11.91 -10.50 8.29
C PRO A 77 11.62 -9.97 6.89
N VAL A 78 11.52 -8.64 6.78
CA VAL A 78 11.44 -7.93 5.50
C VAL A 78 12.49 -6.83 5.46
N LYS A 79 13.10 -6.62 4.30
CA LYS A 79 13.92 -5.43 4.07
C LYS A 79 12.98 -4.26 3.79
N GLN A 80 12.86 -3.35 4.75
CA GLN A 80 11.99 -2.19 4.61
C GLN A 80 12.77 -0.89 4.52
N TYR A 81 12.17 0.06 3.80
CA TYR A 81 12.66 1.43 3.70
C TYR A 81 11.55 2.39 4.12
N PHE A 82 11.83 3.21 5.14
CA PHE A 82 10.93 4.25 5.62
C PHE A 82 11.40 5.59 5.08
N LEU A 83 10.58 6.21 4.23
CA LEU A 83 10.91 7.51 3.65
C LEU A 83 10.58 8.61 4.66
N GLU A 84 11.61 9.30 5.14
CA GLU A 84 11.45 10.54 5.92
C GLU A 84 11.29 11.75 5.00
N SER A 85 12.18 11.90 4.02
CA SER A 85 12.11 12.96 3.01
C SER A 85 12.81 12.55 1.72
N ALA A 86 12.32 13.05 0.59
CA ALA A 86 13.04 13.03 -0.68
C ALA A 86 12.56 14.19 -1.56
N SER A 87 13.53 14.93 -2.09
CA SER A 87 13.26 16.09 -2.92
C SER A 87 14.22 16.17 -4.09
N LEU A 88 13.72 16.72 -5.20
CA LEU A 88 14.51 17.11 -6.36
C LEU A 88 14.53 18.63 -6.44
N GLN A 89 15.73 19.21 -6.47
CA GLN A 89 15.90 20.65 -6.72
C GLN A 89 16.31 20.88 -8.17
N VAL A 90 15.56 21.73 -8.88
CA VAL A 90 15.88 22.19 -10.24
C VAL A 90 15.81 23.71 -10.26
N LYS A 91 16.95 24.37 -10.48
CA LYS A 91 17.08 25.84 -10.37
C LYS A 91 16.52 26.30 -9.00
N ASN A 92 15.52 27.17 -9.00
CA ASN A 92 14.88 27.73 -7.79
C ASN A 92 13.62 26.96 -7.35
N LYS A 93 13.43 25.72 -7.82
CA LYS A 93 12.23 24.93 -7.54
C LYS A 93 12.58 23.63 -6.83
N VAL A 94 11.81 23.31 -5.80
CA VAL A 94 11.89 22.06 -5.06
C VAL A 94 10.65 21.24 -5.37
N LEU A 95 10.86 19.99 -5.80
CA LEU A 95 9.81 19.05 -6.15
C LEU A 95 9.90 17.85 -5.21
N ASN A 96 8.76 17.43 -4.66
CA ASN A 96 8.68 16.19 -3.90
C ASN A 96 8.87 15.00 -4.84
N VAL A 97 9.71 14.05 -4.45
CA VAL A 97 9.90 12.80 -5.18
C VAL A 97 9.68 11.62 -4.26
N PHE A 98 9.43 10.46 -4.83
CA PHE A 98 9.17 9.23 -4.06
C PHE A 98 10.02 8.09 -4.62
N PRO A 99 10.85 7.41 -3.82
CA PRO A 99 11.76 6.39 -4.33
C PRO A 99 10.99 5.23 -4.96
N LEU A 100 11.60 4.53 -5.91
CA LEU A 100 11.13 3.24 -6.40
C LEU A 100 11.70 2.14 -5.51
N TRP A 101 10.86 1.18 -5.10
CA TRP A 101 11.31 0.01 -4.34
C TRP A 101 11.73 -1.11 -5.30
N PRO A 102 12.76 -1.90 -4.98
CA PRO A 102 13.59 -1.77 -3.78
C PRO A 102 14.51 -0.55 -3.83
N VAL A 103 14.66 0.13 -2.69
CA VAL A 103 15.50 1.33 -2.61
C VAL A 103 16.97 0.91 -2.62
N ALA A 104 17.73 1.42 -3.58
CA ALA A 104 19.15 1.08 -3.78
C ALA A 104 20.03 1.54 -2.61
N GLN A 105 19.84 2.79 -2.19
CA GLN A 105 20.67 3.44 -1.17
C GLN A 105 19.85 4.49 -0.41
N ALA A 106 20.06 4.56 0.91
CA ALA A 106 19.52 5.61 1.78
C ALA A 106 20.49 6.81 1.89
N ASN A 107 19.99 7.97 2.31
CA ASN A 107 20.80 9.17 2.58
C ASN A 107 21.65 9.63 1.38
N VAL A 108 21.08 9.55 0.18
CA VAL A 108 21.76 9.99 -1.05
C VAL A 108 21.52 11.48 -1.29
N SER A 109 22.61 12.22 -1.47
CA SER A 109 22.61 13.56 -2.04
C SER A 109 23.39 13.53 -3.35
N LEU A 110 22.75 13.95 -4.44
CA LEU A 110 23.31 13.91 -5.79
C LEU A 110 23.10 15.26 -6.48
N ASN A 111 24.19 15.83 -7.00
CA ASN A 111 24.15 17.00 -7.87
C ASN A 111 24.79 16.63 -9.21
N ALA A 112 23.98 16.61 -10.26
CA ALA A 112 24.42 16.29 -11.61
C ALA A 112 23.46 16.90 -12.64
N VAL A 113 23.93 16.99 -13.89
CA VAL A 113 23.13 17.53 -14.99
C VAL A 113 21.90 16.67 -15.23
N LEU A 114 20.76 17.32 -15.39
CA LEU A 114 19.48 16.70 -15.71
C LEU A 114 19.35 16.55 -17.24
N VAL A 115 19.02 15.34 -17.73
CA VAL A 115 18.83 15.07 -19.15
C VAL A 115 17.49 14.38 -19.42
N ASP A 116 16.72 14.90 -20.38
CA ASP A 116 15.50 14.25 -20.86
C ASP A 116 15.87 13.10 -21.82
N ALA A 117 15.97 11.88 -21.29
CA ALA A 117 16.51 10.73 -21.99
C ALA A 117 15.59 10.19 -23.08
N ASP A 118 14.28 10.49 -23.06
CA ASP A 118 13.40 10.15 -24.18
C ASP A 118 13.32 11.20 -25.30
N LYS A 119 13.91 12.38 -25.12
CA LYS A 119 14.16 13.35 -26.21
C LYS A 119 15.59 13.33 -26.73
N ASN A 120 16.56 13.07 -25.85
CA ASN A 120 17.97 13.23 -26.16
C ASN A 120 18.73 11.91 -25.97
N LYS A 121 19.18 11.32 -27.08
CA LYS A 121 20.00 10.10 -27.05
C LYS A 121 21.48 10.34 -26.71
N GLN A 122 21.91 11.59 -26.45
CA GLN A 122 23.26 11.94 -26.00
C GLN A 122 23.71 11.13 -24.78
N SER A 123 25.00 11.23 -24.44
CA SER A 123 25.59 10.58 -23.27
C SER A 123 24.84 10.95 -21.99
N VAL A 124 24.39 9.90 -21.29
CA VAL A 124 23.75 9.93 -19.96
C VAL A 124 24.75 9.63 -18.83
N SER A 125 26.00 9.31 -19.17
CA SER A 125 27.03 8.96 -18.20
C SER A 125 27.28 10.11 -17.23
N GLY A 126 27.19 9.84 -15.92
CA GLY A 126 27.36 10.83 -14.86
C GLY A 126 26.20 11.83 -14.71
N LYS A 127 25.08 11.62 -15.41
CA LYS A 127 23.92 12.53 -15.42
C LYS A 127 22.70 11.91 -14.72
N ILE A 128 21.75 12.76 -14.34
CA ILE A 128 20.43 12.33 -13.88
C ILE A 128 19.52 12.23 -15.09
N ALA A 129 19.10 11.01 -15.42
CA ALA A 129 18.23 10.76 -16.57
C ALA A 129 16.76 10.89 -16.19
N ILE A 130 15.99 11.65 -16.95
CA ILE A 130 14.53 11.69 -16.86
C ILE A 130 13.96 10.77 -17.92
N ILE A 131 13.05 9.89 -17.51
CA ILE A 131 12.20 9.13 -18.43
C ILE A 131 10.73 9.26 -18.06
N ARG A 132 9.87 9.23 -19.07
CA ARG A 132 8.41 9.14 -18.89
C ARG A 132 7.93 7.70 -19.08
N LEU A 133 7.08 7.25 -18.15
CA LEU A 133 6.33 6.02 -18.30
C LEU A 133 5.20 6.26 -19.30
N LYS A 134 5.33 5.67 -20.49
CA LYS A 134 4.36 5.86 -21.57
C LYS A 134 3.17 4.91 -21.39
N LYS A 135 2.10 5.11 -22.16
CA LYS A 135 0.89 4.28 -22.07
C LYS A 135 1.19 2.82 -22.42
N GLU A 136 2.05 2.60 -23.40
CA GLU A 136 2.57 1.29 -23.81
C GLU A 136 3.41 0.60 -22.73
N ASP A 137 4.05 1.36 -21.83
CA ASP A 137 4.86 0.81 -20.73
C ASP A 137 3.99 0.25 -19.60
N ARG A 138 2.67 0.52 -19.60
CA ARG A 138 1.74 0.07 -18.54
C ARG A 138 1.67 -1.45 -18.40
N GLN A 139 1.98 -2.20 -19.45
CA GLN A 139 2.07 -3.66 -19.38
C GLN A 139 3.23 -4.17 -18.50
N TYR A 140 4.16 -3.29 -18.15
CA TYR A 140 5.32 -3.56 -17.28
C TYR A 140 5.27 -2.76 -15.98
N ILE A 141 4.10 -2.21 -15.62
CA ILE A 141 3.97 -1.34 -14.44
C ILE A 141 4.29 -2.06 -13.11
N ASP A 142 4.22 -3.39 -13.12
CA ASP A 142 4.57 -4.30 -12.03
C ASP A 142 5.97 -4.94 -12.19
N ARG A 143 6.66 -4.62 -13.31
CA ARG A 143 7.94 -5.19 -13.74
C ARG A 143 8.81 -4.16 -14.43
N LEU A 144 8.97 -2.99 -13.81
CA LEU A 144 9.71 -1.87 -14.39
C LEU A 144 11.17 -2.22 -14.71
N GLU A 145 11.74 -3.22 -14.02
CA GLU A 145 13.07 -3.75 -14.33
C GLU A 145 13.17 -4.40 -15.71
N LYS A 146 12.05 -4.71 -16.36
CA LYS A 146 12.01 -5.23 -17.74
C LYS A 146 11.92 -4.14 -18.81
N LEU A 147 11.83 -2.87 -18.42
CA LEU A 147 11.86 -1.79 -19.39
C LEU A 147 13.28 -1.63 -19.94
N ASP A 148 13.49 -1.94 -21.22
CA ASP A 148 14.80 -1.85 -21.88
C ASP A 148 15.44 -0.47 -21.69
N ARG A 149 14.63 0.60 -21.75
CA ARG A 149 15.06 1.99 -21.52
C ARG A 149 15.63 2.20 -20.12
N PHE A 150 15.07 1.52 -19.12
CA PHE A 150 15.54 1.61 -17.74
C PHE A 150 16.91 0.95 -17.59
N ASN A 151 17.05 -0.25 -18.15
CA ASN A 151 18.30 -1.01 -18.13
C ASN A 151 19.41 -0.34 -18.98
N ASP A 152 19.06 0.24 -20.12
CA ASP A 152 19.98 1.01 -20.98
C ASP A 152 20.61 2.19 -20.20
N LEU A 153 19.81 2.94 -19.44
CA LEU A 153 20.31 4.06 -18.65
C LEU A 153 21.29 3.64 -17.56
N ILE A 154 21.01 2.53 -16.90
CA ILE A 154 21.92 1.94 -15.90
C ILE A 154 23.22 1.49 -16.58
N ALA A 155 23.11 0.76 -17.71
CA ALA A 155 24.26 0.28 -18.46
C ALA A 155 25.15 1.41 -19.00
N ARG A 156 24.54 2.56 -19.32
CA ARG A 156 25.22 3.77 -19.80
C ARG A 156 25.68 4.70 -18.67
N HIS A 157 25.71 4.22 -17.43
CA HIS A 157 26.24 4.90 -16.25
C HIS A 157 25.51 6.21 -15.89
N ALA A 158 24.18 6.25 -16.04
CA ALA A 158 23.40 7.31 -15.41
C ALA A 158 23.61 7.29 -13.89
N SER A 159 23.73 8.47 -13.27
CA SER A 159 23.94 8.61 -11.82
C SER A 159 22.65 8.41 -11.02
N ALA A 160 21.50 8.72 -11.62
CA ALA A 160 20.17 8.45 -11.08
C ALA A 160 19.13 8.49 -12.19
N ILE A 161 17.94 7.93 -11.92
CA ILE A 161 16.80 7.97 -12.81
C ILE A 161 15.63 8.69 -12.12
N ILE A 162 15.03 9.65 -12.82
CA ILE A 162 13.73 10.23 -12.48
C ILE A 162 12.70 9.63 -13.42
N LEU A 163 11.79 8.83 -12.87
CA LEU A 163 10.65 8.27 -13.58
C LEU A 163 9.43 9.17 -13.39
N ILE A 164 8.99 9.80 -14.47
CA ILE A 164 7.73 10.55 -14.50
C ILE A 164 6.60 9.56 -14.72
N VAL A 165 5.66 9.53 -13.78
CA VAL A 165 4.46 8.68 -13.84
C VAL A 165 3.23 9.55 -13.88
N ASP A 166 2.54 9.56 -15.02
CA ASP A 166 1.31 10.30 -15.21
C ASP A 166 0.11 9.48 -14.71
N ASN A 167 -0.75 10.13 -13.94
CA ASN A 167 -2.05 9.59 -13.54
C ASN A 167 -3.05 10.73 -13.39
N GLU A 168 -4.33 10.38 -13.42
CA GLU A 168 -5.45 11.32 -13.35
C GLU A 168 -5.59 11.97 -11.95
N ALA A 169 -5.00 11.37 -10.92
CA ALA A 169 -5.05 11.88 -9.56
C ALA A 169 -4.08 13.06 -9.31
N GLY A 170 -3.15 13.34 -10.23
CA GLY A 170 -2.19 14.43 -10.06
C GLY A 170 -1.15 14.20 -8.95
N GLN A 171 -0.99 12.96 -8.48
CA GLN A 171 -0.15 12.59 -7.34
C GLN A 171 0.93 11.60 -7.75
N ILE A 172 1.93 11.36 -6.89
CA ILE A 172 2.96 10.36 -7.17
C ILE A 172 2.34 8.96 -7.04
N ALA A 173 2.39 8.16 -8.11
CA ALA A 173 1.93 6.79 -8.08
C ALA A 173 2.99 5.84 -7.50
N ALA A 174 2.58 5.02 -6.53
CA ALA A 174 3.38 3.91 -6.06
C ALA A 174 3.20 2.72 -7.01
N LEU A 175 4.24 2.45 -7.79
CA LEU A 175 4.41 1.27 -8.66
C LEU A 175 5.22 0.18 -7.95
N ASN A 176 4.91 -1.06 -8.29
CA ASN A 176 5.61 -2.25 -7.82
C ASN A 176 6.73 -2.62 -8.80
N THR A 177 7.76 -3.29 -8.29
CA THR A 177 8.73 -4.01 -9.12
C THR A 177 8.88 -5.42 -8.58
N GLN A 178 9.61 -6.26 -9.31
CA GLN A 178 9.89 -7.59 -8.80
C GLN A 178 10.79 -7.53 -7.56
N PRO A 179 10.61 -8.43 -6.57
CA PRO A 179 11.41 -8.45 -5.34
C PRO A 179 12.91 -8.62 -5.57
N ASN A 180 13.29 -9.25 -6.70
CA ASN A 180 14.67 -9.47 -7.10
C ASN A 180 15.24 -8.36 -8.01
N ALA A 181 14.44 -7.33 -8.34
CA ALA A 181 14.95 -6.18 -9.05
C ALA A 181 16.08 -5.56 -8.22
N SER A 182 17.22 -5.29 -8.84
CA SER A 182 18.36 -4.70 -8.16
C SER A 182 19.00 -3.67 -9.08
N TRP A 183 18.68 -2.41 -8.83
CA TRP A 183 19.39 -1.28 -9.44
C TRP A 183 20.36 -0.71 -8.43
N LYS A 184 21.55 -0.33 -8.90
CA LYS A 184 22.63 0.21 -8.07
C LYS A 184 22.58 1.74 -7.94
N ILE A 185 21.67 2.39 -8.66
CA ILE A 185 21.55 3.85 -8.70
C ILE A 185 20.21 4.27 -8.11
N PRO A 186 20.09 5.48 -7.54
CA PRO A 186 18.82 6.01 -7.08
C PRO A 186 17.82 6.11 -8.22
N VAL A 187 16.60 5.62 -7.96
CA VAL A 187 15.48 5.74 -8.88
C VAL A 187 14.34 6.36 -8.09
N VAL A 188 13.90 7.53 -8.53
CA VAL A 188 12.81 8.28 -7.88
C VAL A 188 11.69 8.54 -8.87
N ARG A 189 10.48 8.67 -8.33
CA ARG A 189 9.26 8.93 -9.07
C ARG A 189 8.81 10.34 -8.82
N LEU A 190 8.30 10.95 -9.88
CA LEU A 190 7.77 12.30 -9.87
C LEU A 190 6.46 12.33 -10.66
N HIS A 191 5.51 13.14 -10.21
CA HIS A 191 4.33 13.47 -10.99
C HIS A 191 4.61 14.68 -11.90
N GLN A 192 4.01 14.69 -13.10
CA GLN A 192 4.32 15.49 -14.31
C GLN A 192 4.64 16.99 -14.18
N LYS A 193 4.45 17.64 -13.03
CA LYS A 193 4.80 19.06 -12.85
C LYS A 193 6.32 19.24 -12.68
N ILE A 194 7.09 18.98 -13.73
CA ILE A 194 8.42 19.60 -13.90
C ILE A 194 8.19 20.93 -14.63
N PRO A 195 8.37 22.08 -13.98
CA PRO A 195 8.21 23.36 -14.67
C PRO A 195 9.33 23.51 -15.68
N HIS A 196 8.95 23.81 -16.92
CA HIS A 196 9.80 23.92 -18.11
C HIS A 196 11.26 24.29 -17.82
N SER A 197 12.17 23.38 -18.22
CA SER A 197 13.62 23.54 -18.29
C SER A 197 14.03 24.63 -19.26
#